data_AF-A0AAV3FK70-F1
#
_entry.id   AF-A0AAV3FK70-F1
#
_cell.length_a   1.000
_cell.length_b   1.000
_cell.length_c   1.000
_cell.angle_alpha   90.00
_cell.angle_beta   90.00
_cell.angle_gamma   90.00
#
_symmetry.space_group_name_H-M   'P 1'
#
loop_
_entity.id
_entity.type
_entity.pdbx_description
1 polymer ?
#
loop_
_entity_poly.entity_id
_entity_poly.type
_entity_poly.pdbx_seq_one_letter_code
_entity_poly.pdbx_strand_id
1 'polypeptide(L)' 'MEDCAEDATDDGIDAMGNPSAGTIVYAGPLEDGLTDERLSDLFGMPIEVQHTHGRWSAYAVMTPGPRPVAGD' A
#
# COMPACT_ATOMS: atom_id res chain seq x y z
N MET A 1 -11.11 -1.26 41.32
CA MET A 1 -10.39 -0.63 40.18
C MET A 1 -10.31 -1.66 39.07
N GLU A 2 -11.51 -2.09 38.67
CA GLU A 2 -11.88 -2.55 37.34
C GLU A 2 -11.51 -1.41 36.36
N ASP A 3 -10.90 -1.61 35.20
CA ASP A 3 -11.19 -2.56 34.13
C ASP A 3 -9.88 -2.80 33.32
N CYS A 4 -9.53 -4.07 33.13
CA CYS A 4 -8.53 -4.49 32.15
C CYS A 4 -9.29 -5.16 31.01
N ALA A 5 -9.07 -4.65 29.79
CA ALA A 5 -9.43 -5.24 28.50
C ALA A 5 -10.88 -5.07 28.05
N GLU A 6 -11.26 -3.85 27.68
CA GLU A 6 -12.35 -3.65 26.73
C GLU A 6 -11.80 -3.17 25.37
N ASP A 7 -11.77 -4.17 24.48
CA ASP A 7 -11.92 -4.12 23.03
C ASP A 7 -10.76 -3.60 22.15
N ALA A 8 -9.85 -4.53 21.85
CA ALA A 8 -8.99 -4.48 20.66
C ALA A 8 -9.61 -5.31 19.50
N THR A 9 -10.94 -5.23 19.32
CA THR A 9 -11.64 -5.80 18.16
C THR A 9 -12.16 -4.68 17.26
N ASP A 10 -11.32 -3.67 17.02
CA ASP A 10 -11.43 -2.91 15.79
C ASP A 10 -10.42 -3.56 14.85
N ASP A 11 -10.88 -4.19 13.77
CA ASP A 11 -10.06 -4.87 12.74
C ASP A 11 -9.02 -3.94 12.08
N GLY A 12 -8.83 -2.72 12.60
CA GLY A 12 -7.86 -1.75 12.14
C GLY A 12 -8.21 -1.26 10.75
N ILE A 13 -9.46 -1.37 10.33
CA ILE A 13 -9.98 -0.96 9.02
C ILE A 13 -11.04 0.11 9.25
N ASP A 14 -10.83 1.30 8.71
CA ASP A 14 -11.79 2.40 8.82
C ASP A 14 -13.06 2.15 7.99
N ALA A 15 -14.06 3.02 8.16
CA ALA A 15 -15.36 2.91 7.50
C ALA A 15 -15.30 2.98 5.95
N MET A 16 -14.17 3.35 5.37
CA MET A 16 -13.88 3.36 3.93
C MET A 16 -13.10 2.10 3.49
N GLY A 17 -12.92 1.11 4.36
CA GLY A 17 -12.14 -0.09 4.05
C GLY A 17 -10.63 0.15 4.04
N ASN A 18 -10.15 1.31 4.50
CA ASN A 18 -8.72 1.57 4.56
C ASN A 18 -8.13 1.10 5.89
N PRO A 19 -6.98 0.42 5.86
CA PRO A 19 -6.23 0.13 7.08
C PRO A 19 -5.87 1.43 7.81
N SER A 20 -6.24 1.54 9.08
CA SER A 20 -5.80 2.61 9.99
C SER A 20 -4.28 2.77 9.94
N ALA A 21 -3.78 3.99 10.16
CA ALA A 21 -2.34 4.25 10.16
C ALA A 21 -1.64 3.35 11.21
N GLY A 22 -0.85 2.38 10.74
CA GLY A 22 -0.22 1.36 11.60
C GLY A 22 -0.82 -0.04 11.50
N THR A 23 -1.88 -0.24 10.71
CA THR A 23 -2.47 -1.57 10.46
C THR A 23 -1.62 -2.37 9.48
N ILE A 24 -1.22 -3.56 9.92
CA ILE A 24 -0.45 -4.52 9.11
C ILE A 24 -1.41 -5.22 8.15
N VAL A 25 -1.46 -4.76 6.90
CA VAL A 25 -2.30 -5.34 5.83
C VAL A 25 -1.81 -6.68 5.31
N TYR A 26 -0.55 -7.04 5.57
CA TYR A 26 0.04 -8.28 5.11
C TYR A 26 1.09 -8.79 6.10
N ALA A 27 0.99 -10.07 6.47
CA ALA A 27 1.94 -10.77 7.31
C ALA A 27 2.44 -12.02 6.57
N GLY A 28 3.65 -11.94 6.03
CA GLY A 28 4.29 -12.99 5.23
C GLY A 28 5.67 -12.54 4.74
N PRO A 29 6.33 -13.32 3.86
CA PRO A 29 7.61 -12.91 3.29
C PRO A 29 7.43 -11.61 2.50
N LEU A 30 8.30 -10.64 2.77
CA LEU A 30 8.31 -9.32 2.10
C LEU A 30 8.35 -9.45 0.57
N GLU A 31 9.01 -10.49 0.06
CA GLU A 31 9.11 -10.79 -1.37
C GLU A 31 7.76 -11.09 -2.03
N ASP A 32 6.79 -11.59 -1.26
CA ASP A 32 5.45 -11.94 -1.75
C ASP A 32 4.42 -10.85 -1.42
N GLY A 33 4.65 -10.10 -0.33
CA GLY A 33 3.77 -9.02 0.11
C GLY A 33 4.04 -7.67 -0.53
N LEU A 34 5.30 -7.38 -0.83
CA LEU A 34 5.76 -6.09 -1.35
C LEU A 34 6.08 -6.25 -2.83
N THR A 35 5.05 -6.59 -3.61
CA THR A 35 5.11 -6.76 -5.06
C THR A 35 4.39 -5.61 -5.77
N ASP A 36 4.82 -5.30 -7.00
CA ASP A 36 4.19 -4.27 -7.83
C ASP A 36 2.71 -4.57 -8.09
N GLU A 37 2.35 -5.84 -8.37
CA GLU A 37 0.97 -6.26 -8.60
C GLU A 37 0.08 -6.00 -7.37
N ARG A 38 0.51 -6.42 -6.18
CA ARG A 38 -0.24 -6.24 -4.93
C ARG A 38 -0.39 -4.79 -4.53
N LEU A 39 0.70 -4.02 -4.58
CA LEU A 39 0.63 -2.60 -4.25
C LEU A 39 -0.19 -1.83 -5.29
N SER A 40 -0.09 -2.20 -6.56
CA SER A 40 -0.89 -1.54 -7.60
C SER A 40 -2.38 -1.79 -7.42
N ASP A 41 -2.77 -3.00 -7.02
CA ASP A 41 -4.16 -3.36 -6.68
C ASP A 41 -4.64 -2.60 -5.43
N LEU A 42 -3.84 -2.59 -4.35
CA LEU A 42 -4.15 -1.89 -3.10
C LEU A 42 -4.33 -0.38 -3.26
N PHE A 43 -3.47 0.27 -4.06
CA PHE A 43 -3.53 1.72 -4.27
C PHE A 43 -4.38 2.12 -5.49
N GLY A 44 -4.85 1.16 -6.30
CA GLY A 44 -5.61 1.42 -7.51
C GLY A 44 -4.85 2.23 -8.57
N MET A 45 -3.52 2.18 -8.55
CA MET A 45 -2.64 2.92 -9.45
C MET A 45 -1.35 2.13 -9.69
N PRO A 46 -0.66 2.32 -10.83
CA PRO A 46 0.58 1.59 -11.08
C PRO A 46 1.68 2.01 -10.10
N ILE A 47 2.14 1.04 -9.30
CA ILE A 47 3.22 1.17 -8.32
C ILE A 47 4.39 0.28 -8.75
N GLU A 48 5.60 0.83 -8.76
CA GLU A 48 6.83 0.06 -8.94
C GLU A 48 7.51 -0.15 -7.58
N VAL A 49 7.85 -1.40 -7.28
CA VAL A 49 8.59 -1.76 -6.08
C VAL A 49 10.07 -1.96 -6.40
N GLN A 50 10.93 -1.32 -5.62
CA GLN A 50 12.37 -1.54 -5.63
C GLN A 50 12.86 -2.13 -4.31
N HIS A 51 13.68 -3.18 -4.42
CA HIS A 51 14.41 -3.76 -3.31
C HIS A 51 15.91 -3.50 -3.50
N THR A 52 16.43 -2.50 -2.79
CA THR A 52 17.82 -2.07 -2.90
C THR A 52 18.46 -2.03 -1.53
N HIS A 53 19.64 -2.65 -1.39
CA HIS A 53 20.42 -2.64 -0.16
C HIS A 53 19.66 -3.15 1.09
N GLY A 54 18.79 -4.15 0.91
CA GLY A 54 17.96 -4.69 1.99
C GLY A 54 16.80 -3.79 2.43
N ARG A 55 16.55 -2.70 1.69
CA ARG A 55 15.41 -1.78 1.91
C ARG A 55 14.43 -1.90 0.76
N TRP A 56 13.17 -2.02 1.12
CA TRP A 56 12.05 -1.98 0.20
C TRP A 56 11.54 -0.55 0.04
N SER A 57 11.21 -0.16 -1.19
CA SER A 57 10.67 1.15 -1.52
C SER A 57 9.64 1.00 -2.63
N ALA A 58 8.52 1.70 -2.53
CA ALA A 58 7.43 1.65 -3.50
C ALA A 58 7.19 3.05 -4.05
N TYR A 59 7.08 3.17 -5.37
CA TYR A 59 6.94 4.44 -6.06
C TYR A 59 5.76 4.41 -7.01
N ALA A 60 4.92 5.43 -6.95
CA ALA A 60 3.88 5.63 -7.95
C ALA A 60 4.51 5.98 -9.30
N VAL A 61 4.30 5.13 -10.31
CA VAL A 61 4.76 5.40 -11.66
C VAL A 61 3.62 6.02 -12.46
N MET A 62 3.51 7.34 -12.45
CA MET A 62 2.68 8.02 -13.43
C MET A 62 3.31 7.75 -14.80
N THR A 63 2.74 6.83 -15.58
CA THR A 63 3.11 6.70 -16.99
C THR A 63 2.83 8.07 -17.62
N PRO A 64 3.84 8.80 -18.11
CA PRO A 64 3.59 10.07 -18.76
C PRO A 64 2.72 9.76 -19.98
N GLY A 65 1.47 10.23 -19.95
CA GLY A 65 0.56 10.11 -21.09
C GLY A 65 1.21 10.66 -22.36
N PRO A 66 0.77 10.20 -23.54
CA PRO A 66 1.35 10.66 -24.80
C PRO A 66 1.31 12.19 -24.83
N ARG A 67 2.50 12.79 -24.95
CA ARG A 67 2.65 14.24 -25.11
C ARG A 67 1.73 14.63 -26.27
N PRO A 68 0.74 15.54 -26.08
CA PRO A 68 -0.02 16.02 -27.21
C PRO A 68 0.98 16.61 -28.20
N VAL A 69 1.08 16.00 -29.38
CA VAL A 69 1.82 16.61 -30.48
C VAL A 69 1.10 17.93 -30.74
N ALA A 70 1.76 19.04 -30.42
CA ALA A 70 1.26 20.35 -30.80
C ALA A 70 1.12 20.32 -32.32
N GLY A 71 -0.13 20.39 -32.79
CA GLY A 71 -0.44 20.35 -34.22
C GLY A 71 0.31 21.46 -34.95
N ASP A 72 0.87 21.07 -36.10
CA ASP A 72 1.48 21.92 -37.12
C ASP A 72 0.49 22.96 -37.67
#